data_AF-A0A2V1E3T2-F1
#
_entry.id   AF-A0A2V1E3T2-F1
#
_cell.length_a   1.000
_cell.length_b   1.000
_cell.length_c   1.000
_cell.angle_alpha   90.00
_cell.angle_beta   90.00
_cell.angle_gamma   90.00
#
_symmetry.space_group_name_H-M   'P 1'
#
loop_
_entity.id
_entity.type
_entity.pdbx_description
1 polymer ?
#
loop_
_entity_poly.entity_id
_entity_poly.type
_entity_poly.pdbx_seq_one_letter_code
_entity_poly.pdbx_strand_id
1 'polypeptide(L)'
;MRTPLVLLWLWLLTLQCCIQNQRHTSSVEEDAKNKPWRPVPSGRISIENAADLLTIVFLITGVTSYLLGVFPDDVNGVVRNALNAAGFTCFFAGSLKIAIGDQHVLSASAQQ
;
A
#
# COMPACT_ATOMS: atom_id res chain seq x y z
N MET A 1 -13.08 12.59 22.53
CA MET A 1 -11.84 11.90 22.11
C MET A 1 -11.99 11.43 20.67
N ARG A 2 -11.03 11.71 19.77
CA ARG A 2 -11.10 11.29 18.35
C ARG A 2 -10.33 10.00 18.05
N THR A 3 -9.60 9.47 19.01
CA THR A 3 -8.77 8.26 18.92
C THR A 3 -9.45 7.07 18.23
N PRO A 4 -10.70 6.67 18.57
CA PRO A 4 -11.34 5.55 17.88
C PRO A 4 -11.59 5.81 16.38
N LEU A 5 -11.92 7.05 16.02
CA LEU A 5 -12.12 7.44 14.61
C LEU A 5 -10.81 7.45 13.83
N VAL A 6 -9.72 7.92 14.46
CA VAL A 6 -8.37 7.88 13.89
C VAL A 6 -7.93 6.45 13.65
N LEU A 7 -8.12 5.56 14.64
CA LEU A 7 -7.78 4.14 14.50
C LEU A 7 -8.58 3.46 13.40
N LEU A 8 -9.89 3.74 13.30
CA LEU A 8 -10.73 3.21 12.23
C LEU A 8 -10.27 3.69 10.85
N TRP A 9 -9.97 4.98 10.71
CA TRP A 9 -9.52 5.55 9.45
C TRP A 9 -8.16 4.99 9.01
N LEU A 10 -7.17 4.90 9.92
CA LEU A 10 -5.88 4.28 9.65
C LEU A 10 -5.98 2.79 9.33
N TRP A 11 -6.90 2.09 10.00
CA TRP A 11 -7.16 0.67 9.73
C TRP A 11 -7.72 0.47 8.32
N LEU A 12 -8.67 1.32 7.89
CA LEU A 12 -9.21 1.28 6.52
C LEU A 12 -8.13 1.52 5.46
N LEU A 13 -7.24 2.50 5.66
CA LEU A 13 -6.11 2.75 4.75
C LEU A 13 -5.14 1.56 4.70
N THR A 14 -4.85 0.98 5.85
CA THR A 14 -3.97 -0.20 5.94
C THR A 14 -4.60 -1.39 5.22
N LEU A 15 -5.91 -1.59 5.37
CA LEU A 15 -6.66 -2.65 4.69
C LEU A 15 -6.57 -2.51 3.17
N GLN A 16 -6.71 -1.30 2.61
CA GLN A 16 -6.53 -1.07 1.16
C GLN A 16 -5.16 -1.51 0.69
N CYS A 17 -4.11 -1.11 1.39
CA CYS A 17 -2.73 -1.50 1.07
C CYS A 17 -2.56 -3.02 1.10
N CYS A 18 -3.08 -3.68 2.14
CA CYS A 18 -3.00 -5.14 2.27
C CYS A 18 -3.70 -5.89 1.13
N ILE A 19 -4.83 -5.39 0.65
CA ILE A 19 -5.57 -6.00 -0.46
C ILE A 19 -4.87 -5.70 -1.79
N GLN A 20 -4.42 -4.47 -2.03
CA GLN A 20 -3.65 -4.10 -3.23
C GLN A 20 -2.35 -4.90 -3.36
N ASN A 21 -1.67 -5.15 -2.24
CA ASN A 21 -0.43 -5.94 -2.20
C ASN A 21 -0.65 -7.43 -2.54
N GLN A 22 -1.89 -7.89 -2.64
CA GLN A 22 -2.27 -9.26 -3.06
C GLN A 22 -3.00 -9.26 -4.41
N ARG A 23 -3.00 -8.16 -5.16
CA ARG A 23 -3.78 -8.04 -6.41
C ARG A 23 -3.15 -8.74 -7.60
N HIS A 24 -1.83 -8.83 -7.64
CA HIS A 24 -1.10 -9.37 -8.77
C HIS A 24 -0.82 -10.86 -8.57
N THR A 25 -1.02 -11.66 -9.61
CA THR A 25 -0.78 -13.12 -9.57
C THR A 25 0.64 -13.45 -9.11
N SER A 26 1.65 -12.69 -9.56
CA SER A 26 3.04 -12.85 -9.11
C SER A 26 3.23 -12.59 -7.61
N SER A 27 2.53 -11.60 -7.05
CA SER A 27 2.54 -11.32 -5.60
C SER A 27 1.82 -12.43 -4.81
N VAL A 28 0.75 -13.00 -5.37
CA VAL A 28 0.04 -14.14 -4.75
C VAL A 28 0.90 -15.39 -4.76
N GLU A 29 1.62 -15.67 -5.85
CA GLU A 29 2.55 -16.80 -5.95
C GLU A 29 3.74 -16.66 -4.99
N GLU A 30 4.28 -15.44 -4.84
CA GLU A 30 5.31 -15.13 -3.86
C GLU A 30 4.78 -15.31 -2.42
N ASP A 31 3.61 -14.74 -2.13
CA ASP A 31 2.96 -14.87 -0.83
C ASP A 31 2.55 -16.32 -0.53
N ALA A 32 2.22 -17.14 -1.52
CA ALA A 32 1.95 -18.56 -1.29
C ALA A 32 3.16 -19.31 -0.71
N LYS A 33 4.37 -18.89 -1.07
CA LYS A 33 5.63 -19.45 -0.54
C LYS A 33 6.00 -18.83 0.81
N ASN A 34 5.98 -17.50 0.89
CA ASN A 34 6.49 -16.74 2.04
C ASN A 34 5.45 -16.60 3.16
N LYS A 35 4.16 -16.47 2.79
CA LYS A 35 3.04 -16.06 3.66
C LYS A 35 1.76 -16.85 3.35
N PRO A 36 1.78 -18.19 3.37
CA PRO A 36 0.66 -19.03 2.91
C PRO A 36 -0.64 -18.81 3.68
N TRP A 37 -0.58 -18.25 4.90
CA TRP A 37 -1.75 -17.94 5.71
C TRP A 37 -2.57 -16.73 5.22
N ARG A 38 -2.07 -15.96 4.24
CA ARG A 38 -2.76 -14.78 3.70
C ARG A 38 -4.08 -15.17 3.03
N PRO A 39 -5.12 -14.31 3.03
CA PRO A 39 -6.45 -14.68 2.57
C PRO A 39 -6.53 -15.20 1.13
N VAL A 40 -5.83 -14.56 0.19
CA VAL A 40 -5.85 -14.96 -1.23
C VAL A 40 -5.05 -16.26 -1.46
N PRO A 41 -3.77 -16.38 -1.03
CA PRO A 41 -3.01 -17.62 -1.20
C PRO A 41 -3.60 -18.84 -0.48
N SER A 42 -4.23 -18.64 0.69
CA SER A 42 -4.91 -19.72 1.42
C SER A 42 -6.27 -20.12 0.83
N GLY A 43 -6.72 -19.45 -0.24
CA GLY A 43 -8.01 -19.72 -0.88
C GLY A 43 -9.24 -19.30 -0.07
N ARG A 44 -9.07 -18.46 0.96
CA ARG A 44 -10.21 -17.93 1.76
C ARG A 44 -11.04 -16.91 1.00
N ILE A 45 -10.46 -16.26 0.01
CA ILE A 45 -11.11 -15.31 -0.89
C ILE A 45 -10.48 -15.42 -2.28
N SER A 46 -11.28 -15.31 -3.34
CA SER A 46 -10.76 -15.27 -4.71
C SER A 46 -10.14 -13.90 -5.03
N ILE A 47 -9.33 -13.83 -6.09
CA ILE A 47 -8.69 -12.58 -6.51
C ILE A 47 -9.75 -11.56 -6.96
N GLU A 48 -10.81 -12.02 -7.63
CA GLU A 48 -11.93 -11.20 -8.09
C GLU A 48 -12.70 -10.62 -6.90
N ASN A 49 -13.05 -11.46 -5.92
CA ASN A 49 -13.73 -11.02 -4.71
C ASN A 49 -12.86 -10.05 -3.88
N ALA A 50 -11.53 -10.25 -3.88
CA ALA A 50 -10.60 -9.31 -3.25
C ALA A 50 -10.58 -7.95 -3.98
N ALA A 51 -10.71 -7.93 -5.31
CA ALA A 51 -10.80 -6.69 -6.09
C ALA A 51 -12.13 -5.96 -5.84
N ASP A 52 -13.24 -6.68 -5.74
CA ASP A 52 -14.54 -6.11 -5.36
C ASP A 52 -14.49 -5.53 -3.95
N LEU A 53 -13.92 -6.29 -3.00
CA LEU A 53 -13.71 -5.82 -1.63
C LEU A 53 -12.84 -4.55 -1.61
N LEU A 54 -11.77 -4.49 -2.40
CA LEU A 54 -10.93 -3.31 -2.51
C LEU A 54 -11.75 -2.08 -2.96
N THR A 55 -12.61 -2.26 -3.96
CA THR A 55 -13.49 -1.19 -4.46
C THR A 55 -14.43 -0.68 -3.36
N ILE A 56 -15.06 -1.60 -2.61
CA ILE A 56 -15.93 -1.26 -1.48
C ILE A 56 -15.15 -0.49 -0.41
N VAL A 57 -13.95 -0.97 -0.05
CA VAL A 57 -13.11 -0.30 0.95
C VAL A 57 -12.69 1.09 0.48
N PHE A 58 -12.36 1.29 -0.80
CA PHE A 58 -12.10 2.63 -1.36
C PHE A 58 -13.29 3.58 -1.18
N LEU A 59 -14.51 3.12 -1.49
CA LEU A 59 -15.72 3.93 -1.32
C LEU A 59 -15.96 4.29 0.15
N ILE A 60 -15.86 3.31 1.06
CA ILE A 60 -16.02 3.54 2.51
C ILE A 60 -14.96 4.52 3.02
N THR A 61 -13.70 4.36 2.62
CA THR A 61 -12.63 5.28 3.01
C THR A 61 -12.83 6.68 2.44
N GLY A 62 -13.32 6.81 1.21
CA GLY A 62 -13.66 8.10 0.61
C GLY A 62 -14.77 8.82 1.40
N VAL A 63 -15.86 8.12 1.68
CA VAL A 63 -16.99 8.65 2.46
C VAL A 63 -16.56 9.02 3.88
N THR A 64 -15.85 8.13 4.57
CA THR A 64 -15.35 8.42 5.93
C THR A 64 -14.36 9.59 5.93
N SER A 65 -13.51 9.71 4.91
CA SER A 65 -12.60 10.85 4.77
C SER A 65 -13.35 12.16 4.56
N TYR A 66 -14.43 12.14 3.76
CA TYR A 66 -15.29 13.31 3.55
C TYR A 66 -16.00 13.72 4.85
N LEU A 67 -16.65 12.77 5.53
CA LEU A 67 -17.37 13.03 6.78
C LEU A 67 -16.45 13.51 7.91
N LEU A 68 -15.18 13.07 7.93
CA LEU A 68 -14.18 13.50 8.90
C LEU A 68 -13.49 14.81 8.53
N GLY A 69 -13.78 15.39 7.35
CA GLY A 69 -13.15 16.62 6.87
C GLY A 69 -11.66 16.46 6.54
N VAL A 70 -11.23 15.24 6.20
CA VAL A 70 -9.84 14.94 5.80
C VAL A 70 -9.69 14.69 4.30
N PHE A 71 -10.82 14.61 3.58
CA PHE A 71 -10.83 14.57 2.13
C PHE A 71 -10.30 15.91 1.59
N PRO A 72 -9.40 15.90 0.59
CA PRO A 72 -8.86 17.13 0.04
C PRO A 72 -9.96 17.85 -0.77
N ASP A 73 -10.59 18.85 -0.15
CA ASP A 73 -11.57 19.74 -0.74
C ASP A 73 -10.99 21.12 -1.10
N ASP A 74 -9.79 21.43 -0.60
CA ASP A 74 -9.02 22.63 -0.90
C ASP A 74 -7.58 22.36 -1.36
N VAL A 75 -6.95 23.38 -1.94
CA VAL A 75 -5.55 23.31 -2.42
C VAL A 75 -4.60 22.91 -1.29
N ASN A 76 -4.85 23.33 -0.06
CA ASN A 76 -4.00 23.00 1.09
C ASN A 76 -4.09 21.51 1.44
N GLY A 77 -5.28 20.92 1.40
CA GLY A 77 -5.52 19.50 1.60
C GLY A 77 -4.83 18.64 0.54
N VAL A 78 -4.89 19.07 -0.73
CA VAL A 78 -4.16 18.43 -1.84
C VAL A 78 -2.65 18.51 -1.62
N VAL A 79 -2.12 19.70 -1.31
CA VAL A 79 -0.68 19.91 -1.05
C VAL A 79 -0.21 19.10 0.15
N ARG A 80 -0.98 19.06 1.25
CA ARG A 80 -0.66 18.25 2.43
C ARG A 80 -0.60 16.76 2.10
N ASN A 81 -1.58 16.25 1.36
CA ASN A 81 -1.61 14.84 0.97
C ASN A 81 -0.46 14.50 0.00
N ALA A 82 -0.11 15.42 -0.92
CA ALA A 82 1.04 15.27 -1.80
C ALA A 82 2.38 15.25 -1.03
N LEU A 83 2.56 16.16 -0.06
CA LEU A 83 3.74 16.19 0.80
C LEU A 83 3.84 14.92 1.67
N ASN A 84 2.72 14.44 2.22
CA ASN A 84 2.69 13.17 2.96
C ASN A 84 3.09 11.99 2.06
N ALA A 85 2.55 11.91 0.84
CA ALA A 85 2.90 10.87 -0.13
C ALA A 85 4.39 10.93 -0.54
N ALA A 86 4.91 12.13 -0.78
CA ALA A 86 6.32 12.36 -1.07
C ALA A 86 7.21 11.95 0.11
N GLY A 87 6.80 12.26 1.34
CA GLY A 87 7.50 11.86 2.56
C GLY A 87 7.60 10.34 2.72
N PHE A 88 6.48 9.62 2.58
CA PHE A 88 6.49 8.15 2.61
C PHE A 88 7.36 7.56 1.50
N THR A 89 7.26 8.09 0.28
CA THR A 89 8.06 7.64 -0.87
C THR A 89 9.55 7.84 -0.61
N CYS A 90 9.95 9.02 -0.12
CA CYS A 90 11.33 9.33 0.24
C CYS A 90 11.84 8.40 1.35
N PHE A 91 11.03 8.15 2.38
CA PHE A 91 11.39 7.24 3.46
C PHE A 91 11.65 5.82 2.94
N PHE A 92 10.73 5.23 2.17
CA PHE A 92 10.91 3.88 1.65
C PHE A 92 12.04 3.79 0.61
N ALA A 93 12.08 4.69 -0.37
CA ALA A 93 13.09 4.68 -1.42
C ALA A 93 14.50 5.00 -0.90
N GLY A 94 14.61 5.96 0.02
CA GLY A 94 15.88 6.30 0.68
C GLY A 94 16.40 5.14 1.53
N SER A 95 15.53 4.53 2.34
CA SER A 95 15.88 3.34 3.13
C SER A 95 16.34 2.19 2.24
N LEU A 96 15.64 1.94 1.13
CA LEU A 96 15.99 0.92 0.16
C LEU A 96 17.33 1.20 -0.53
N LYS A 97 17.57 2.45 -0.96
CA LYS A 97 18.84 2.84 -1.60
C LYS A 97 20.03 2.67 -0.65
N ILE A 98 19.86 3.02 0.63
CA ILE A 98 20.88 2.80 1.67
C ILE A 98 21.11 1.31 1.89
N ALA A 99 20.04 0.51 1.97
CA ALA A 99 20.12 -0.93 2.20
C ALA A 99 20.78 -1.71 1.04
N ILE A 100 20.54 -1.29 -0.21
CA ILE A 100 21.16 -1.91 -1.40
C ILE A 100 22.65 -1.54 -1.49
N GLY A 101 23.04 -0.32 -1.09
CA GLY A 101 24.40 0.18 -1.26
C GLY A 101 24.84 0.28 -2.73
N ASP A 102 25.99 0.90 -3.01
CA ASP A 102 26.53 1.06 -4.39
C ASP A 102 27.09 -0.24 -5.00
N GLN A 103 26.49 -1.40 -4.73
CA GLN A 103 26.98 -2.70 -5.20
C GLN A 103 26.37 -3.10 -6.56
N HIS A 104 26.49 -2.22 -7.55
CA HIS A 104 26.42 -2.61 -8.97
C HIS A 104 27.35 -1.74 -9.83
N VAL A 105 28.66 -1.91 -9.63
CA VAL A 105 29.54 -1.92 -10.80
C VAL A 105 29.21 -3.23 -11.50
N LEU A 106 28.39 -3.18 -12.55
CA LEU A 106 28.30 -4.27 -13.51
C LEU A 106 29.73 -4.47 -14.02
N SER A 107 30.41 -5.51 -13.53
CA SER A 107 31.75 -5.84 -14.00
C SER A 107 31.61 -6.20 -15.47
N ALA A 108 32.08 -5.31 -16.33
CA ALA A 108 32.21 -5.50 -17.77
C ALA A 108 33.33 -6.53 -18.10
N SER A 109 33.44 -7.61 -17.33
CA SER A 109 34.44 -8.67 -17.49
C SER A 109 33.85 -10.02 -17.88
N ALA A 110 32.55 -10.09 -18.20
CA ALA A 110 31.92 -11.30 -18.73
C ALA A 110 31.80 -11.30 -20.28
N GLN A 111 32.74 -10.65 -20.98
CA GLN A 111 32.81 -10.65 -22.45
C GLN A 111 34.23 -10.85 -23.02
N GLN A 112 35.11 -11.56 -22.31
CA GLN A 112 36.37 -12.01 -22.91
C GLN A 112 36.65 -13.47 -22.59
#